data_AF-A0A9W5PK09-F1
#
_entry.id   AF-A0A9W5PK09-F1
#
_cell.length_a   1.000
_cell.length_b   1.000
_cell.length_c   1.000
_cell.angle_alpha   90.00
_cell.angle_beta   90.00
_cell.angle_gamma   90.00
#
_symmetry.space_group_name_H-M   'P 1'
#
loop_
_entity.id
_entity.type
_entity.pdbx_description
1 polymer ?
#
loop_
_entity_poly.entity_id
_entity_poly.type
_entity_poly.pdbx_seq_one_letter_code
_entity_poly.pdbx_strand_id
1 'polypeptide(L)'
;MTTVTGQSQFTLAAGESIAISSCFNGSFEKGGDYVGPMVMAAIPVTLLNIDLDVSTNRVQFKSHGDLTSPCIYWFSVKNNNSVPVTFRIEVFFN
;
A
#
# COMPACT_ATOMS: atom_id res chain seq x y z
N MET A 1 -11.84 1.45 -7.78
CA MET A 1 -10.44 1.11 -7.42
C MET A 1 -10.54 0.17 -6.24
N THR A 2 -10.23 -1.10 -6.47
CA THR A 2 -10.58 -2.23 -5.62
C THR A 2 -9.56 -2.37 -4.49
N THR A 3 -10.03 -2.48 -3.25
CA THR A 3 -9.19 -2.79 -2.08
C THR A 3 -8.63 -4.20 -2.25
N VAL A 4 -7.32 -4.35 -2.15
CA VAL A 4 -6.66 -5.66 -2.19
C VAL A 4 -6.17 -6.01 -0.80
N THR A 5 -6.96 -6.81 -0.09
CA THR A 5 -6.49 -7.61 1.04
C THR A 5 -6.59 -9.07 0.62
N GLY A 6 -5.45 -9.66 0.27
CA GLY A 6 -5.35 -11.04 -0.18
C GLY A 6 -4.37 -11.19 -1.34
N GLN A 7 -3.19 -11.73 -1.06
CA GLN A 7 -2.22 -12.39 -1.96
C GLN A 7 -2.15 -11.92 -3.43
N SER A 8 -2.38 -10.64 -3.72
CA SER A 8 -2.28 -10.19 -5.11
C SER A 8 -0.81 -10.00 -5.43
N GLN A 9 -0.35 -10.76 -6.41
CA GLN A 9 0.94 -10.54 -7.02
C GLN A 9 0.76 -9.44 -8.08
N PHE A 10 1.71 -8.53 -8.10
CA PHE A 10 1.80 -7.45 -9.08
C PHE A 10 3.04 -7.69 -9.91
N THR A 11 2.94 -7.48 -11.23
CA THR A 11 4.09 -7.49 -12.12
C THR A 11 4.28 -6.09 -12.67
N LEU A 12 5.47 -5.52 -12.48
CA LEU A 12 5.90 -4.25 -13.05
C LEU A 12 6.93 -4.51 -14.14
N ALA A 13 6.81 -3.87 -15.31
CA ALA A 13 7.90 -3.88 -16.28
C ALA A 13 9.11 -3.08 -15.75
N ALA A 14 10.24 -3.20 -16.45
CA ALA A 14 11.45 -2.47 -16.10
C ALA A 14 11.21 -0.94 -16.12
N GLY A 15 11.59 -0.24 -15.06
CA GLY A 15 11.43 1.21 -14.92
C GLY A 15 10.02 1.71 -14.58
N GLU A 16 9.01 0.83 -14.54
CA GLU A 16 7.63 1.22 -14.28
C GLU A 16 7.35 1.49 -12.80
N SER A 17 6.26 2.23 -12.54
CA SER A 17 5.74 2.50 -11.21
C SER A 17 4.24 2.27 -11.17
N ILE A 18 3.75 1.74 -10.05
CA ILE A 18 2.33 1.55 -9.77
C ILE A 18 1.94 2.28 -8.48
N ALA A 19 0.78 2.91 -8.50
CA ALA A 19 0.16 3.48 -7.31
C ALA A 19 -0.75 2.44 -6.63
N ILE A 20 -0.57 2.26 -5.32
CA ILE A 20 -1.38 1.36 -4.49
C ILE A 20 -2.02 2.18 -3.37
N SER A 21 -3.28 1.89 -3.06
CA SER A 21 -3.97 2.46 -1.91
C SER A 21 -4.47 1.37 -0.97
N SER A 22 -4.29 1.58 0.33
CA SER A 22 -4.96 0.77 1.36
C SER A 22 -5.90 1.65 2.18
N CYS A 23 -7.13 1.17 2.38
CA CYS A 23 -8.17 1.87 3.13
C CYS A 23 -8.47 1.09 4.40
N PHE A 24 -8.39 1.77 5.55
CA PHE A 24 -8.78 1.21 6.83
C PHE A 24 -10.06 1.93 7.28
N ASN A 25 -11.15 1.18 7.36
CA ASN A 25 -12.42 1.71 7.82
C ASN A 25 -12.42 1.72 9.35
N GLY A 26 -12.64 2.90 9.94
CA GLY A 26 -13.10 2.99 11.31
C GLY A 26 -14.52 2.44 11.44
N SER A 27 -14.91 2.03 12.64
CA SER A 27 -16.30 1.65 12.94
C SER A 27 -16.92 2.66 13.89
N PHE A 28 -18.24 2.87 13.78
CA PHE A 28 -19.02 3.72 14.69
C PHE A 28 -18.88 3.32 16.16
N GLU A 29 -18.59 2.04 16.45
CA GLU A 29 -18.42 1.52 17.81
C GLU A 29 -16.99 1.69 18.36
N LYS A 30 -15.97 1.83 17.49
CA LYS A 30 -14.54 1.80 17.88
C LYS A 30 -13.77 3.10 17.67
N GLY A 31 -14.33 4.07 16.96
CA GLY A 31 -13.60 5.28 16.60
C GLY A 31 -12.95 5.17 15.23
N GLY A 32 -12.50 6.31 14.69
CA GLY A 32 -11.74 6.35 13.44
C GLY A 32 -10.32 5.88 13.70
N ASP A 33 -10.03 4.62 13.36
CA ASP A 33 -8.71 4.02 13.60
C ASP A 33 -7.68 4.62 12.63
N TYR A 34 -7.12 5.76 13.02
CA TYR A 34 -5.76 6.06 12.60
C TYR A 34 -4.86 4.99 13.23
N VAL A 35 -4.48 3.99 12.43
CA VAL A 35 -3.62 2.85 12.83
C VAL A 35 -2.14 3.24 12.99
N GLY A 36 -1.83 4.54 13.09
CA GLY A 36 -0.46 5.01 13.23
C GLY A 36 0.30 5.14 11.89
N PRO A 37 1.62 5.33 11.95
CA PRO A 37 2.48 5.28 10.78
C PRO A 37 2.48 3.85 10.22
N MET A 38 2.15 3.72 8.94
CA MET A 38 2.07 2.44 8.26
C MET A 38 3.25 2.27 7.32
N VAL A 39 3.86 1.10 7.35
CA VAL A 39 4.97 0.74 6.45
C VAL A 39 4.45 -0.29 5.45
N MET A 40 4.67 0.00 4.17
CA MET A 40 4.43 -0.94 3.08
C MET A 40 5.77 -1.52 2.62
N ALA A 41 5.82 -2.83 2.41
CA ALA A 41 6.94 -3.50 1.76
C ALA A 41 6.47 -4.21 0.48
N ALA A 42 7.25 -4.09 -0.59
CA ALA A 42 7.09 -4.85 -1.82
C ALA A 42 8.07 -6.03 -1.78
N ILE A 43 7.56 -7.24 -1.62
CA ILE A 43 8.37 -8.44 -1.46
C ILE A 43 8.42 -9.20 -2.79
N PRO A 44 9.60 -9.36 -3.42
CA PRO A 44 9.72 -10.08 -4.67
C PRO A 44 9.40 -11.57 -4.49
N VAL A 45 8.74 -12.18 -5.49
CA VAL A 45 8.28 -13.57 -5.40
C VAL A 45 9.37 -14.58 -5.75
N THR A 46 10.24 -14.27 -6.71
CA THR A 46 11.14 -15.27 -7.34
C THR A 46 12.61 -14.89 -7.41
N LEU A 47 12.98 -13.62 -7.46
CA LEU A 47 14.39 -13.22 -7.61
C LEU A 47 14.93 -12.63 -6.31
N LEU A 48 16.15 -13.05 -5.95
CA LEU A 48 16.96 -12.43 -4.90
C LEU A 48 17.78 -11.30 -5.55
N ASN A 49 17.95 -10.17 -4.85
CA ASN A 49 18.59 -8.92 -5.33
C ASN A 49 17.77 -8.10 -6.34
N ILE A 50 16.52 -7.79 -6.00
CA ILE A 50 15.70 -6.86 -6.78
C ILE A 50 15.66 -5.49 -6.10
N ASP A 51 15.81 -4.43 -6.89
CA ASP A 51 15.61 -3.05 -6.46
C ASP A 51 14.16 -2.58 -6.68
N LEU A 52 13.31 -2.75 -5.67
CA LEU A 52 11.96 -2.19 -5.62
C LEU A 52 11.92 -1.04 -4.62
N ASP A 53 11.66 0.17 -5.12
CA ASP A 53 11.48 1.34 -4.28
C ASP A 53 10.02 1.50 -3.89
N VAL A 54 9.76 1.57 -2.58
CA VAL A 54 8.42 1.85 -2.03
C VAL A 54 8.41 3.25 -1.41
N SER A 55 7.47 4.08 -1.81
CA SER A 55 7.30 5.43 -1.25
C SER A 55 5.88 5.65 -0.75
N THR A 56 5.75 6.27 0.42
CA THR A 56 4.47 6.79 0.91
C THR A 56 4.20 8.14 0.26
N ASN A 57 3.15 8.21 -0.55
CA ASN A 57 2.84 9.40 -1.34
C ASN A 57 1.89 10.34 -0.59
N ARG A 58 0.90 9.80 0.12
CA ARG A 58 -0.12 10.59 0.82
C ARG A 58 -0.83 9.76 1.88
N VAL A 59 -1.19 10.41 2.98
CA VAL A 59 -2.22 9.93 3.92
C VAL A 59 -3.43 10.85 3.82
N GLN A 60 -4.62 10.29 3.60
CA GLN A 60 -5.84 11.04 3.44
C GLN A 60 -6.88 10.59 4.46
N PHE A 61 -7.43 11.54 5.21
CA PHE A 61 -8.56 11.33 6.10
C PHE A 61 -9.82 11.83 5.39
N LYS A 62 -10.83 10.97 5.23
CA LYS A 62 -12.13 11.40 4.68
C LYS A 62 -13.08 11.68 5.83
N SER A 63 -13.48 12.94 5.99
CA SER A 63 -14.55 13.30 6.94
C SER A 63 -15.90 13.15 6.25
N HIS A 64 -16.80 12.39 6.87
CA HIS A 64 -18.18 12.19 6.38
C HIS A 64 -19.23 12.87 7.28
N GLY A 65 -18.82 13.79 8.16
CA GLY A 65 -19.70 14.42 9.15
C GLY A 65 -19.83 13.66 10.47
N ASP A 66 -19.18 12.50 10.58
CA ASP A 66 -19.15 11.66 11.78
C ASP A 66 -17.87 11.88 12.63
N LEU A 67 -17.94 11.47 13.90
CA LEU A 67 -16.79 11.47 14.85
C LEU A 67 -15.65 10.52 14.43
N THR A 68 -15.85 9.72 13.39
CA THR A 68 -14.88 8.74 12.88
C THR A 68 -14.65 8.96 11.40
N SER A 69 -13.40 8.98 10.97
CA SER A 69 -13.02 9.22 9.57
C SER A 69 -12.12 8.08 9.09
N PRO A 70 -12.45 7.37 7.99
CA PRO A 70 -11.54 6.39 7.43
C PRO A 70 -10.23 7.04 6.98
N CYS A 71 -9.14 6.31 7.17
CA CYS A 71 -7.80 6.70 6.74
C CYS A 71 -7.40 5.90 5.49
N ILE A 72 -6.91 6.61 4.48
CA ILE A 72 -6.44 6.02 3.23
C ILE A 72 -4.97 6.37 3.07
N TYR A 73 -4.14 5.34 2.99
CA TYR A 73 -2.73 5.47 2.70
C TYR A 73 -2.47 5.18 1.24
N TRP A 74 -1.75 6.08 0.58
CA TRP A 74 -1.36 5.98 -0.81
C TRP A 74 0.14 5.75 -0.89
N PHE A 75 0.53 4.71 -1.62
CA PHE A 75 1.91 4.33 -1.85
C PHE A 75 2.18 4.25 -3.35
N SER A 76 3.45 4.30 -3.72
CA SER A 76 3.90 3.80 -5.01
C SER A 76 5.01 2.79 -4.84
N VAL A 77 5.04 1.82 -5.75
CA VAL A 77 6.14 0.88 -5.91
C VAL A 77 6.73 1.11 -7.28
N LYS A 78 8.03 1.35 -7.35
CA LYS A 78 8.78 1.52 -8.59
C LYS A 78 9.76 0.36 -8.78
N ASN A 79 9.78 -0.21 -9.97
CA ASN A 79 10.77 -1.17 -10.38
C ASN A 79 11.98 -0.46 -10.99
N ASN A 80 13.09 -0.35 -10.25
CA ASN A 80 14.32 0.27 -10.76
C ASN A 80 15.21 -0.71 -11.55
N ASN A 81 14.79 -1.96 -11.72
CA ASN A 81 15.56 -2.98 -12.40
C ASN A 81 15.39 -2.89 -13.93
N SER A 82 16.30 -3.54 -14.65
CA SER A 82 16.26 -3.68 -16.12
C SER A 82 15.34 -4.81 -16.60
N VAL A 83 14.70 -5.54 -15.69
CA VAL A 83 13.82 -6.67 -15.99
C VAL A 83 12.46 -6.49 -15.31
N PRO A 84 11.38 -7.11 -15.84
CA PRO A 84 10.11 -7.17 -15.14
C PRO A 84 10.22 -7.90 -13.80
N VAL A 85 9.49 -7.41 -12.80
CA VAL A 85 9.52 -7.93 -11.44
C VAL A 85 8.11 -8.26 -10.98
N THR A 86 7.93 -9.47 -10.47
CA THR A 86 6.71 -9.88 -9.76
C THR A 86 6.92 -9.80 -8.26
N PHE A 87 6.05 -9.07 -7.56
CA PHE A 87 6.12 -8.86 -6.12
C PHE A 87 4.74 -8.97 -5.46
N ARG A 88 4.73 -9.20 -4.16
CA ARG A 88 3.55 -9.11 -3.30
C ARG A 88 3.68 -7.92 -2.36
N ILE A 89 2.57 -7.45 -1.85
CA ILE A 89 2.53 -6.34 -0.90
C ILE A 89 2.28 -6.86 0.49
N GLU A 90 3.12 -6.45 1.44
CA GLU A 90 2.89 -6.63 2.86
C GLU A 90 2.79 -5.27 3.55
N VAL A 91 1.91 -5.18 4.53
CA VAL A 91 1.58 -3.94 5.23
C VAL A 91 1.77 -4.21 6.73
N PHE A 92 2.55 -3.35 7.37
CA PHE A 92 2.88 -3.44 8.79
C PHE A 92 2.37 -2.19 9.52
N PHE A 93 1.79 -2.39 10.69
CA PHE A 93 1.30 -1.37 11.61
C PHE A 93 1.63 -1.81 13.05
N ASN A 94 1.78 -0.85 13.96
CA ASN A 94 1.98 -1.11 15.39
C ASN A 94 0.64 -1.31 16.11
#